data_AF-A0A2P2LRG1-F1
#
_entry.id   AF-A0A2P2LRG1-F1
#
_cell.length_a   1.000
_cell.length_b   1.000
_cell.length_c   1.000
_cell.angle_alpha   90.00
_cell.angle_beta   90.00
_cell.angle_gamma   90.00
#
_symmetry.space_group_name_H-M   'P 1'
#
loop_
_entity.id
_entity.type
_entity.pdbx_description
1 polymer ?
#
loop_
_entity_poly.entity_id
_entity_poly.type
_entity_poly.pdbx_seq_one_letter_code
_entity_poly.pdbx_strand_id
1 'polypeptide(L)'
;MAKEEKRSFGANEAGLLVTELRQQFNSGKTKSYEWRVSQLKGIVKMVEDKEKEIAEALHMDLDKPELEAFVSEVLINGLLSCIFILLCVQCNS
;
A
#
# COMPACT_ATOMS: atom_id res chain seq x y z
N MET A 1 -6.42 -21.22 -24.07
CA MET A 1 -6.34 -20.06 -23.16
C MET A 1 -6.96 -20.48 -21.85
N ALA A 2 -6.13 -20.66 -20.82
CA ALA A 2 -6.59 -21.14 -19.52
C ALA A 2 -7.45 -20.05 -18.88
N LYS A 3 -8.66 -20.42 -18.46
CA LYS A 3 -9.61 -19.55 -17.78
C LYS A 3 -9.08 -19.32 -16.37
N GLU A 4 -8.61 -18.12 -16.07
CA GLU A 4 -8.25 -17.72 -14.71
C GLU A 4 -9.49 -17.83 -13.83
N GLU A 5 -9.43 -18.74 -12.87
CA GLU A 5 -10.48 -18.91 -11.87
C GLU A 5 -10.32 -17.81 -10.82
N LYS A 6 -11.10 -16.73 -10.97
CA LYS A 6 -11.06 -15.56 -10.09
C LYS A 6 -11.61 -15.96 -8.71
N ARG A 7 -10.73 -16.29 -7.76
CA ARG A 7 -11.11 -16.46 -6.35
C ARG A 7 -11.71 -15.14 -5.85
N SER A 8 -12.99 -15.12 -5.51
CA SER A 8 -13.65 -13.93 -4.97
C SER A 8 -13.46 -13.90 -3.45
N PHE A 9 -13.01 -12.76 -2.93
CA PHE A 9 -12.92 -12.54 -1.48
C PHE A 9 -14.32 -12.50 -0.85
N GLY A 10 -14.66 -13.49 -0.04
CA GLY A 10 -15.98 -13.66 0.56
C GLY A 10 -16.18 -12.92 1.88
N ALA A 11 -17.44 -12.69 2.28
CA ALA A 11 -17.76 -11.98 3.52
C ALA A 11 -17.20 -12.67 4.79
N ASN A 12 -17.17 -14.00 4.80
CA ASN A 12 -16.61 -14.76 5.93
C ASN A 12 -15.07 -14.60 6.02
N GLU A 13 -14.38 -14.64 4.88
CA GLU A 13 -12.93 -14.42 4.79
C GLU A 13 -12.55 -13.00 5.21
N ALA A 14 -13.36 -12.01 4.80
CA ALA A 14 -13.25 -10.63 5.26
C ALA A 14 -13.40 -10.52 6.78
N GLY A 15 -14.40 -11.19 7.37
CA GLY A 15 -14.63 -11.19 8.80
C GLY A 15 -13.45 -11.77 9.60
N LEU A 16 -12.85 -12.85 9.11
CA LEU A 16 -11.67 -13.47 9.72
C LEU A 16 -10.45 -12.54 9.63
N LEU A 17 -10.19 -11.96 8.45
CA LEU A 17 -9.10 -11.01 8.25
C LEU A 17 -9.21 -9.79 9.19
N VAL A 18 -10.40 -9.19 9.27
CA VAL A 18 -10.63 -8.03 10.15
C VAL A 18 -10.43 -8.39 11.61
N THR A 19 -10.85 -9.58 12.03
CA THR A 19 -10.66 -10.06 13.41
C THR A 19 -9.16 -10.17 13.75
N GLU A 20 -8.37 -10.78 12.88
CA GLU A 20 -6.92 -10.90 13.05
C GLU A 20 -6.23 -9.52 13.10
N LEU A 21 -6.56 -8.62 12.17
CA LEU A 21 -5.97 -7.28 12.15
C LEU A 21 -6.29 -6.48 13.43
N ARG A 22 -7.51 -6.64 13.98
CA ARG A 22 -7.88 -6.03 15.26
C ARG A 22 -7.08 -6.61 16.42
N GLN A 23 -6.83 -7.92 16.43
CA GLN A 23 -5.99 -8.55 17.44
C GLN A 23 -4.54 -8.01 17.37
N GLN A 24 -3.96 -7.90 16.17
CA GLN A 24 -2.62 -7.32 15.98
C GLN A 24 -2.57 -5.86 16.43
N PHE A 25 -3.59 -5.05 16.13
CA PHE A 25 -3.66 -3.67 16.58
C PHE A 25 -3.77 -3.56 18.11
N ASN A 26 -4.67 -4.34 18.71
CA ASN A 26 -4.91 -4.35 20.15
C ASN A 26 -3.69 -4.86 20.95
N SER A 27 -2.84 -5.67 20.33
CA SER A 27 -1.56 -6.09 20.92
C SER A 27 -0.57 -4.93 21.15
N GLY A 28 -0.82 -3.77 20.53
CA GLY A 28 0.07 -2.61 20.60
C GLY A 28 1.27 -2.68 19.66
N LYS A 29 1.41 -3.74 18.85
CA LYS A 29 2.48 -3.92 17.86
C LYS A 29 2.63 -2.72 16.92
N THR A 30 1.52 -2.09 16.53
CA THR A 30 1.50 -0.93 15.62
C THR A 30 1.92 0.39 16.28
N LYS A 31 2.10 0.42 17.61
CA LYS A 31 2.48 1.63 18.34
C LYS A 31 3.98 1.91 18.30
N SER A 32 4.82 0.87 18.14
CA SER A 32 6.26 1.07 18.19
C SER A 32 6.73 1.89 17.01
N TYR A 33 7.70 2.75 17.29
CA TYR A 33 8.25 3.66 16.31
C TYR A 33 8.97 2.88 15.20
N GLU A 34 9.75 1.87 15.56
CA GLU A 34 10.49 1.01 14.64
C GLU A 34 9.55 0.26 13.70
N TRP A 35 8.40 -0.20 14.22
CA TRP A 35 7.40 -0.87 13.41
C TRP A 35 6.83 0.09 12.36
N ARG A 36 6.42 1.30 12.76
CA ARG A 36 5.88 2.32 11.83
C ARG A 36 6.90 2.69 10.74
N VAL A 37 8.15 2.92 11.12
CA VAL A 37 9.25 3.19 10.16
C VAL A 37 9.45 2.02 9.21
N SER A 38 9.45 0.78 9.71
CA SER A 38 9.58 -0.42 8.88
C SER A 38 8.42 -0.56 7.89
N GLN A 39 7.18 -0.28 8.32
CA GLN A 39 6.02 -0.34 7.41
C GLN A 39 6.09 0.72 6.32
N LEU A 40 6.40 1.98 6.67
CA LEU A 40 6.52 3.07 5.70
C LEU A 40 7.61 2.81 4.67
N LYS A 41 8.78 2.29 5.09
CA LYS A 41 9.83 1.87 4.16
C LYS A 41 9.39 0.73 3.24
N GLY A 42 8.59 -0.21 3.75
CA GLY A 42 7.99 -1.28 2.96
C GLY A 42 7.04 -0.76 1.88
N ILE A 43 6.22 0.26 2.22
CA ILE A 43 5.31 0.90 1.26
C ILE A 43 6.10 1.63 0.16
N VAL A 44 7.10 2.42 0.53
CA VAL A 44 7.97 3.11 -0.44
C VAL A 44 8.58 2.10 -1.41
N LYS A 45 9.20 1.05 -0.88
CA LYS A 45 9.80 0.01 -1.72
C LYS A 45 8.79 -0.69 -2.63
N MET A 46 7.60 -0.99 -2.13
CA MET A 46 6.54 -1.61 -2.94
C MET A 46 6.14 -0.71 -4.11
N VAL A 47 5.97 0.60 -3.87
CA VAL A 47 5.63 1.57 -4.92
C VAL A 47 6.77 1.69 -5.95
N GLU A 48 8.03 1.73 -5.51
CA GLU A 48 9.20 1.76 -6.42
C GLU A 48 9.29 0.48 -7.26
N ASP A 49 9.16 -0.70 -6.63
CA ASP A 49 9.30 -1.99 -7.30
C ASP A 49 8.14 -2.26 -8.28
N LYS A 50 6.97 -1.63 -8.05
CA LYS A 50 5.71 -1.91 -8.77
C LYS A 50 5.16 -0.73 -9.56
N GLU A 51 5.93 0.34 -9.74
CA GLU A 51 5.53 1.55 -10.46
C GLU A 51 4.83 1.25 -11.80
N LYS A 52 5.46 0.41 -12.64
CA LYS A 52 4.93 0.09 -13.98
C LYS A 52 3.63 -0.71 -13.90
N GLU A 53 3.57 -1.71 -13.03
CA GLU A 53 2.38 -2.53 -12.82
C GLU A 53 1.21 -1.68 -12.32
N ILE A 54 1.49 -0.67 -11.47
CA ILE A 54 0.50 0.30 -11.01
C ILE A 54 0.03 1.20 -12.16
N ALA A 55 0.94 1.74 -12.97
CA ALA A 55 0.59 2.59 -14.10
C ALA A 55 -0.23 1.84 -15.17
N GLU A 56 0.16 0.60 -15.48
CA GLU A 56 -0.57 -0.27 -16.40
C GLU A 56 -1.98 -0.60 -15.88
N ALA A 57 -2.11 -0.94 -14.60
CA ALA A 57 -3.42 -1.18 -14.00
C ALA A 57 -4.31 0.07 -14.04
N LEU A 58 -3.75 1.25 -13.74
CA LEU A 58 -4.48 2.52 -13.83
C LEU A 58 -4.91 2.86 -15.25
N HIS A 59 -4.08 2.53 -16.25
CA HIS A 59 -4.45 2.68 -17.65
C HIS A 59 -5.57 1.71 -18.02
N MET A 60 -5.50 0.44 -17.61
CA MET A 60 -6.54 -0.55 -17.90
C MET A 60 -7.88 -0.24 -17.23
N ASP A 61 -7.86 0.25 -15.99
CA ASP A 61 -9.08 0.49 -15.21
C ASP A 61 -9.71 1.86 -15.51
N LEU A 62 -8.88 2.87 -15.77
CA LEU A 62 -9.31 4.28 -15.84
C LEU A 62 -8.93 5.00 -17.14
N ASP A 63 -8.26 4.32 -18.08
CA ASP A 63 -7.68 4.92 -19.30
C ASP A 63 -6.74 6.11 -19.00
N LYS A 64 -6.14 6.08 -17.80
CA LYS A 64 -5.26 7.16 -17.32
C LYS A 64 -3.93 7.11 -18.08
N PRO A 65 -3.44 8.25 -18.63
CA PRO A 65 -2.12 8.29 -19.28
C PRO A 65 -1.00 7.98 -18.28
N GLU A 66 0.03 7.27 -18.74
CA GLU A 66 1.16 6.80 -17.91
C GLU A 66 1.81 7.94 -17.10
N LEU A 67 2.08 9.09 -17.73
CA LEU A 67 2.69 10.24 -17.05
C LEU A 67 1.79 10.78 -15.92
N GLU A 68 0.48 10.84 -16.15
CA GLU A 68 -0.46 11.32 -15.15
C GLU A 68 -0.55 10.35 -13.98
N ALA A 69 -0.64 9.04 -14.27
CA ALA A 69 -0.62 7.97 -13.28
C ALA A 69 0.66 8.01 -12.43
N PHE A 70 1.81 8.15 -13.07
CA PHE A 70 3.11 8.25 -12.41
C PHE A 70 3.18 9.47 -11.48
N VAL A 71 2.87 10.67 -11.98
CA VAL A 71 3.00 11.89 -11.17
C VAL A 71 2.03 11.88 -9.99
N SER A 72 0.77 11.53 -10.21
CA SER A 72 -0.25 11.59 -9.15
C SER A 72 -0.12 10.44 -8.15
N GLU A 73 -0.09 9.19 -8.60
CA GLU A 73 -0.21 8.04 -7.70
C GLU A 73 1.14 7.50 -7.22
N VAL A 74 2.14 7.46 -8.09
CA VAL A 74 3.46 6.92 -7.73
C VAL A 74 4.29 7.99 -7.01
N LEU A 75 4.47 9.15 -7.63
CA LEU A 75 5.35 10.19 -7.10
C LEU A 75 4.72 10.93 -5.92
N ILE A 76 3.59 11.60 -6.12
CA ILE A 76 2.98 12.48 -5.10
C ILE A 76 2.35 11.66 -3.98
N ASN A 77 1.38 10.79 -4.33
CA ASN A 77 0.62 10.03 -3.32
C ASN A 77 1.42 8.87 -2.74
N GLY A 78 2.32 8.24 -3.50
CA GLY A 78 3.15 7.13 -3.05
C GLY A 78 4.42 7.60 -2.35
N LEU A 79 5.42 8.01 -3.12
CA LEU A 79 6.78 8.22 -2.64
C LEU A 79 6.94 9.47 -1.79
N LEU A 80 6.51 10.64 -2.29
CA LEU A 80 6.69 11.92 -1.60
C LEU A 80 5.90 11.98 -0.30
N SER A 81 4.65 11.53 -0.30
CA SER A 81 3.83 11.48 0.92
C SER A 81 4.47 10.57 1.97
N CYS A 82 4.93 9.37 1.58
CA CYS A 82 5.51 8.41 2.53
C CYS A 82 6.86 8.87 3.04
N ILE A 83 7.70 9.48 2.20
CA ILE A 83 8.99 10.06 2.63
C ILE A 83 8.75 11.20 3.61
N PHE A 84 7.80 12.10 3.34
CA PHE A 84 7.47 13.19 4.25
C PHE A 84 6.95 12.66 5.60
N ILE A 85 6.06 11.67 5.59
CA ILE A 85 5.56 11.02 6.80
C ILE A 85 6.70 10.30 7.53
N LEU A 86 7.60 9.62 6.82
CA LEU A 86 8.76 8.94 7.42
C LEU A 86 9.68 9.95 8.13
N LEU A 87 9.95 11.10 7.50
CA LEU A 87 10.74 12.19 8.09
C LEU A 87 10.03 12.77 9.32
N CYS A 88 8.72 13.00 9.26
CA CYS A 88 7.95 13.47 10.41
C CYS A 88 7.95 12.46 11.57
N VAL A 89 7.81 11.17 11.25
CA VAL A 89 7.90 10.10 12.26
C VAL A 89 9.29 10.12 12.88
N GLN A 90 10.35 10.22 12.08
CA GLN A 90 11.75 10.25 12.54
C GLN A 90 12.14 11.48 13.37
N CYS A 91 11.52 12.63 13.10
CA CYS A 91 11.82 13.88 13.80
C CYS A 91 11.10 14.00 15.16
N ASN A 92 10.08 13.17 15.41
CA ASN A 92 9.24 13.21 16.62
C ASN A 92 9.57 12.08 17.61
N SER A 93 10.76 11.49 17.48
CA SER A 93 11.34 10.46 18.36
C SER A 93 12.65 10.95 18.96
#